data_AF-A0A7K1GNL1-F1
#
_entry.id   AF-A0A7K1GNL1-F1
#
_cell.length_a   1.000
_cell.length_b   1.000
_cell.length_c   1.000
_cell.angle_alpha   90.00
_cell.angle_beta   90.00
_cell.angle_gamma   90.00
#
_symmetry.space_group_name_H-M   'P 1'
#
loop_
_entity.id
_entity.type
_entity.pdbx_description
1 polymer ?
#
loop_
_entity_poly.entity_id
_entity_poly.type
_entity_poly.pdbx_seq_one_letter_code
_entity_poly.pdbx_strand_id
1 'polypeptide(L)'
;MLNQETDNLHKPADGQSQESQINMVVPTDKEKAIDSINASNAEESENHEGHDHNHIPLEDYDSFDLEHLTKELHKLTRLHKISEIKDHVEEIKKVFTRKYKDLIDEKKEIFFEENPDANDTEFEFNLPIKTEFEEYYNVYRDKKNSFFKDQQNKLNTNYKKRLDIIESIKAIIDDNDGINDALKQLNDLRDEWKNAGAIPRDKYNHVWNNYHFQIERFYDQLHLDRESRDLDFKHNLEQKQKIITRAEELLQEEDTIKAFRELQTLHRIWREEIGPVEREYREQIWEQFSEITRLLHEKRENLLDKLRLVERQNLAQKVAIISEIDKISKLTINNHNQWQKEIARIEELRNKFFAIGKVPSENNDEVWDLFKLATRNFNSNKNKFYKTLKKEQQDNYAKKVALIEKAKQYRDSEDFATATPIMKKIQNDWKEIGHVPRKYSDILWKEFRDTCNHYFDRLHSIRNQENQEELEAYERKKEYLDLMKTFQLSGDHKTDLDEIRNHIKNWKTLGRIPQNKRFIEGKFNKVLDHLFDQLNMSRRETEAVKFNNKLEAILESKDKKMLQQEANFIQKKVDEVNNDIIQLENNLAYIQNPSDNNSFVKEVKKNIDKLKDDLRIWQDKLDQLKNINQ
;
A
#
# COMPACT_ATOMS: atom_id res chain seq x y z
N MET A 1 -14.74 36.10 -7.69
CA MET A 1 -13.81 37.18 -8.07
C MET A 1 -14.51 38.50 -7.83
N LEU A 2 -14.23 39.10 -6.68
CA LEU A 2 -14.56 40.49 -6.34
C LEU A 2 -13.47 40.88 -5.35
N ASN A 3 -12.56 41.72 -5.85
CA ASN A 3 -11.30 42.08 -5.22
C ASN A 3 -11.55 42.73 -3.87
N GLN A 4 -10.94 42.18 -2.83
CA GLN A 4 -10.73 42.87 -1.57
C GLN A 4 -9.56 43.84 -1.79
N GLU A 5 -9.89 45.10 -2.04
CA GLU A 5 -8.92 46.18 -1.91
C GLU A 5 -8.72 46.45 -0.42
N THR A 6 -7.56 46.01 0.06
CA THR A 6 -6.96 46.40 1.34
C THR A 6 -6.55 47.86 1.25
N ASP A 7 -7.46 48.78 1.62
CA ASP A 7 -7.16 50.19 1.70
C ASP A 7 -7.00 50.61 3.18
N ASN A 8 -5.80 50.35 3.68
CA ASN A 8 -5.22 51.05 4.84
C ASN A 8 -3.69 50.88 4.78
N LEU A 9 -3.09 51.44 3.73
CA LEU A 9 -1.67 51.74 3.66
C LEU A 9 -1.53 53.25 3.44
N HIS A 10 -1.28 53.95 4.53
CA HIS A 10 -0.82 55.33 4.50
C HIS A 10 0.51 55.39 3.73
N LYS A 11 0.48 55.92 2.49
CA LYS A 11 1.70 56.38 1.82
C LYS A 11 2.02 57.80 2.28
N PRO A 12 3.23 58.08 2.79
CA PRO A 12 3.64 59.44 3.08
C PRO A 12 4.06 60.14 1.77
N ALA A 13 3.67 61.42 1.64
CA ALA A 13 4.19 62.29 0.59
C ALA A 13 5.61 62.75 0.94
N ASP A 14 6.47 62.76 -0.07
CA ASP A 14 7.87 63.19 0.00
C ASP A 14 8.04 64.65 0.45
N GLY A 15 9.05 64.87 1.30
CA GLY A 15 9.84 66.10 1.29
C GLY A 15 9.50 67.15 2.33
N GLN A 16 9.74 66.87 3.62
CA GLN A 16 10.25 67.85 4.57
C GLN A 16 11.04 67.17 5.69
N SER A 17 12.19 67.77 5.98
CA SER A 17 13.32 67.19 6.71
C SER A 17 13.08 66.94 8.20
N GLN A 18 13.74 65.89 8.67
CA GLN A 18 14.06 65.49 10.04
C GLN A 18 13.98 66.59 11.12
N GLU A 19 13.15 66.35 12.14
CA GLU A 19 13.53 66.30 13.57
C GLU A 19 12.28 66.37 14.44
N SER A 20 11.78 65.22 14.91
CA SER A 20 10.96 65.08 16.13
C SER A 20 10.83 63.58 16.41
N GLN A 21 11.73 63.06 17.24
CA GLN A 21 11.58 61.72 17.81
C GLN A 21 10.30 61.69 18.66
N ILE A 22 9.22 61.16 18.10
CA ILE A 22 8.08 60.73 18.90
C ILE A 22 8.56 59.48 19.64
N ASN A 23 8.83 59.62 20.93
CA ASN A 23 8.99 58.50 21.84
C ASN A 23 7.73 57.63 21.73
N MET A 24 7.80 56.53 20.96
CA MET A 24 6.85 55.43 21.11
C MET A 24 7.13 54.81 22.48
N VAL A 25 6.35 55.21 23.47
CA VAL A 25 6.33 54.55 24.78
C VAL A 25 5.94 53.11 24.53
N VAL A 26 6.89 52.18 24.68
CA VAL A 26 6.61 50.75 24.67
C VAL A 26 5.75 50.48 25.90
N PRO A 27 4.51 49.96 25.74
CA PRO A 27 3.66 49.68 26.89
C PRO A 27 4.37 48.69 27.80
N THR A 28 4.42 49.01 29.09
CA THR A 28 4.94 48.13 30.13
C THR A 28 4.17 46.80 30.16
N ASP A 29 4.79 45.72 30.64
CA ASP A 29 4.12 44.40 30.71
C ASP A 29 2.84 44.43 31.56
N LYS A 30 2.74 45.42 32.48
CA LYS A 30 1.55 45.72 33.28
C LYS A 30 0.42 46.33 32.44
N GLU A 31 0.73 47.26 31.55
CA GLU A 31 -0.23 47.86 30.61
C GLU A 31 -0.74 46.84 29.58
N LYS A 32 0.13 45.96 29.09
CA LYS A 32 -0.28 44.85 28.19
C LYS A 32 -1.21 43.84 28.86
N ALA A 33 -0.97 43.53 30.13
CA ALA A 33 -1.85 42.65 30.91
C ALA A 33 -3.22 43.31 31.13
N ILE A 34 -3.24 44.59 31.48
CA ILE A 34 -4.49 45.37 31.65
C ILE A 34 -5.25 45.50 30.33
N ASP A 35 -4.56 45.71 29.20
CA ASP A 35 -5.19 45.74 27.88
C ASP A 35 -5.71 44.37 27.45
N SER A 36 -5.00 43.27 27.76
CA SER A 36 -5.47 41.91 27.52
C SER A 36 -6.72 41.58 28.33
N ILE A 37 -6.73 41.98 29.60
CA ILE A 37 -7.89 41.91 30.49
C ILE A 37 -9.04 42.70 29.89
N ASN A 38 -8.83 43.97 29.55
CA ASN A 38 -9.87 44.85 29.00
C ASN A 38 -10.41 44.33 27.66
N ALA A 39 -9.54 43.80 26.81
CA ALA A 39 -9.92 43.20 25.53
C ALA A 39 -10.74 41.92 25.71
N SER A 40 -10.37 41.05 26.65
CA SER A 40 -11.12 39.83 26.99
C SER A 40 -12.51 40.17 27.52
N ASN A 41 -12.60 41.22 28.33
CA ASN A 41 -13.84 41.67 28.96
C ASN A 41 -14.78 42.36 27.98
N ALA A 42 -14.24 43.16 27.06
CA ALA A 42 -15.03 43.78 26.00
C ALA A 42 -15.56 42.73 25.00
N GLU A 43 -14.81 41.64 24.77
CA GLU A 43 -15.26 40.48 23.97
C GLU A 43 -16.40 39.73 24.65
N GLU A 44 -16.41 39.66 25.98
CA GLU A 44 -17.43 38.98 26.77
C GLU A 44 -18.76 39.76 26.86
N SER A 45 -18.69 41.10 26.88
CA SER A 45 -19.88 41.97 26.79
C SER A 45 -20.74 41.62 25.56
N GLU A 46 -20.13 41.39 24.39
CA GLU A 46 -20.88 41.05 23.17
C GLU A 46 -21.45 39.62 23.16
N ASN A 47 -20.85 38.71 23.92
CA ASN A 47 -21.18 37.27 23.95
C ASN A 47 -22.25 36.89 24.98
N HIS A 48 -22.87 37.86 25.67
CA HIS A 48 -23.86 37.61 26.72
C HIS A 48 -25.18 36.97 26.22
N GLU A 49 -25.42 36.90 24.90
CA GLU A 49 -26.53 36.12 24.33
C GLU A 49 -26.10 34.65 24.07
N GLY A 50 -26.25 33.80 25.11
CA GLY A 50 -26.61 32.39 24.93
C GLY A 50 -25.47 31.36 24.84
N HIS A 51 -24.94 30.95 25.99
CA HIS A 51 -24.27 29.65 26.15
C HIS A 51 -25.23 28.44 26.14
N ASP A 52 -26.48 28.61 25.73
CA ASP A 52 -27.37 27.51 25.38
C ASP A 52 -27.11 27.14 23.91
N HIS A 53 -25.95 26.55 23.64
CA HIS A 53 -25.78 25.78 22.43
C HIS A 53 -26.68 24.55 22.56
N ASN A 54 -27.93 24.66 22.10
CA ASN A 54 -28.61 23.48 21.55
C ASN A 54 -27.76 23.03 20.37
N HIS A 55 -26.75 22.23 20.66
CA HIS A 55 -25.77 21.77 19.71
C HIS A 55 -26.50 20.79 18.81
N ILE A 56 -26.89 21.26 17.63
CA ILE A 56 -27.32 20.38 16.55
C ILE A 56 -26.08 19.54 16.22
N PRO A 57 -26.11 18.21 16.38
CA PRO A 57 -24.95 17.39 16.06
C PRO A 57 -24.59 17.58 14.60
N LEU A 58 -23.31 17.88 14.31
CA LEU A 58 -22.80 17.91 12.94
C LEU A 58 -22.94 16.51 12.34
N GLU A 59 -23.81 16.37 11.35
CA GLU A 59 -23.95 15.14 10.59
C GLU A 59 -22.80 14.99 9.58
N ASP A 60 -22.57 13.76 9.12
CA ASP A 60 -21.59 13.48 8.06
C ASP A 60 -22.16 13.89 6.69
N TYR A 61 -22.12 15.20 6.41
CA TYR A 61 -22.61 15.78 5.15
C TYR A 61 -21.87 15.22 3.93
N ASP A 62 -20.66 14.71 4.09
CA ASP A 62 -19.90 14.06 3.01
C ASP A 62 -20.59 12.77 2.51
N SER A 63 -21.44 12.15 3.31
CA SER A 63 -22.24 10.99 2.91
C SER A 63 -23.48 11.35 2.07
N PHE A 64 -23.97 12.60 2.14
CA PHE A 64 -25.25 13.01 1.54
C PHE A 64 -25.12 13.39 0.06
N ASP A 65 -26.08 12.99 -0.77
CA ASP A 65 -26.11 13.44 -2.16
C ASP A 65 -26.52 14.94 -2.28
N LEU A 66 -26.44 15.48 -3.50
CA LEU A 66 -26.77 16.89 -3.76
C LEU A 66 -28.22 17.24 -3.39
N GLU A 67 -29.17 16.32 -3.50
CA GLU A 67 -30.57 16.57 -3.14
C GLU A 67 -30.79 16.59 -1.63
N HIS A 68 -30.19 15.65 -0.91
CA HIS A 68 -30.26 15.57 0.54
C HIS A 68 -29.57 16.77 1.19
N LEU A 69 -28.43 17.23 0.65
CA LEU A 69 -27.77 18.47 1.10
C LEU A 69 -28.67 19.69 0.95
N THR A 70 -29.37 19.83 -0.18
CA THR A 70 -30.32 20.94 -0.40
C THR A 70 -31.53 20.87 0.53
N LYS A 71 -32.07 19.67 0.78
CA LYS A 71 -33.19 19.45 1.72
C LYS A 71 -32.81 19.76 3.16
N GLU A 72 -31.62 19.33 3.61
CA GLU A 72 -31.14 19.64 4.95
C GLU A 72 -30.84 21.14 5.11
N LEU A 73 -30.28 21.82 4.11
CA LEU A 73 -30.15 23.29 4.12
C LEU A 73 -31.52 23.97 4.29
N HIS A 74 -32.54 23.52 3.56
CA HIS A 74 -33.89 24.06 3.68
C HIS A 74 -34.50 23.85 5.08
N LYS A 75 -34.31 22.66 5.65
CA LYS A 75 -34.78 22.30 6.99
C LYS A 75 -34.09 23.13 8.07
N LEU A 76 -32.76 23.25 8.02
CA LEU A 76 -31.98 24.04 8.98
C LEU A 76 -32.38 25.52 8.97
N THR A 77 -32.56 26.10 7.78
CA THR A 77 -32.94 27.51 7.64
C THR A 77 -34.37 27.83 8.07
N ARG A 78 -35.23 26.82 8.22
CA ARG A 78 -36.62 26.95 8.70
C ARG A 78 -36.78 26.68 10.19
N LEU A 79 -36.13 25.64 10.71
CA LEU A 79 -36.41 25.11 12.05
C LEU A 79 -35.51 25.71 13.13
N HIS A 80 -34.32 26.20 12.77
CA HIS A 80 -33.29 26.57 13.74
C HIS A 80 -32.93 28.06 13.67
N LYS A 81 -32.37 28.57 14.77
CA LYS A 81 -31.89 29.94 14.86
C LYS A 81 -30.62 30.11 14.02
N ILE A 82 -30.44 31.30 13.45
CA ILE A 82 -29.32 31.62 12.55
C ILE A 82 -27.96 31.49 13.26
N SER A 83 -27.91 31.79 14.56
CA SER A 83 -26.73 31.67 15.41
C SER A 83 -26.24 30.23 15.56
N GLU A 84 -27.14 29.24 15.50
CA GLU A 84 -26.83 27.82 15.75
C GLU A 84 -26.48 27.06 14.47
N ILE A 85 -26.94 27.53 13.30
CA ILE A 85 -26.78 26.80 12.03
C ILE A 85 -25.60 27.25 11.18
N LYS A 86 -24.82 28.24 11.62
CA LYS A 86 -23.73 28.82 10.82
C LYS A 86 -22.77 27.75 10.32
N ASP A 87 -22.27 26.91 11.23
CA ASP A 87 -21.26 25.90 10.91
C ASP A 87 -21.84 24.82 9.99
N HIS A 88 -23.09 24.40 10.23
CA HIS A 88 -23.79 23.44 9.36
C HIS A 88 -23.99 23.97 7.94
N VAL A 89 -24.40 25.24 7.80
CA VAL A 89 -24.64 25.85 6.48
C VAL A 89 -23.32 26.06 5.73
N GLU A 90 -22.25 26.42 6.43
CA GLU A 90 -20.91 26.55 5.82
C GLU A 90 -20.37 25.18 5.36
N GLU A 91 -20.53 24.12 6.16
CA GLU A 91 -20.11 22.78 5.78
C GLU A 91 -20.96 22.21 4.63
N ILE A 92 -22.29 22.32 4.70
CA ILE A 92 -23.20 21.91 3.61
C ILE A 92 -22.82 22.63 2.31
N LYS A 93 -22.53 23.94 2.37
CA LYS A 93 -22.07 24.68 1.19
C LYS A 93 -20.73 24.17 0.67
N LYS A 94 -19.76 23.91 1.56
CA LYS A 94 -18.44 23.36 1.18
C LYS A 94 -18.60 22.01 0.47
N VAL A 95 -19.35 21.08 1.06
CA VAL A 95 -19.59 19.75 0.50
C VAL A 95 -20.38 19.82 -0.81
N PHE A 96 -21.47 20.60 -0.85
CA PHE A 96 -22.27 20.78 -2.07
C PHE A 96 -21.42 21.34 -3.21
N THR A 97 -20.64 22.40 -2.96
CA THR A 97 -19.77 23.02 -3.97
C THR A 97 -18.72 22.03 -4.50
N ARG A 98 -18.12 21.23 -3.60
CA ARG A 98 -17.13 20.21 -3.98
C ARG A 98 -17.76 19.11 -4.84
N LYS A 99 -18.86 18.50 -4.39
CA LYS A 99 -19.56 17.43 -5.12
C LYS A 99 -20.12 17.93 -6.46
N TYR A 100 -20.63 19.15 -6.50
CA TYR A 100 -21.12 19.75 -7.74
C TYR A 100 -19.97 20.01 -8.72
N LYS A 101 -18.80 20.46 -8.24
CA LYS A 101 -17.60 20.62 -9.07
C LYS A 101 -17.10 19.28 -9.60
N ASP A 102 -17.00 18.25 -8.76
CA ASP A 102 -16.59 16.90 -9.18
C ASP A 102 -17.53 16.35 -10.27
N LEU A 103 -18.84 16.59 -10.13
CA LEU A 103 -19.84 16.18 -11.11
C LEU A 103 -19.74 16.97 -12.43
N ILE A 104 -19.45 18.27 -12.35
CA ILE A 104 -19.14 19.07 -13.54
C ILE A 104 -17.88 18.53 -14.23
N ASP A 105 -16.81 18.26 -13.48
CA ASP A 105 -15.55 17.80 -14.03
C ASP A 105 -15.71 16.42 -14.69
N GLU A 106 -16.46 15.49 -14.09
CA GLU A 106 -16.81 14.20 -14.72
C GLU A 106 -17.63 14.38 -16.01
N LYS A 107 -18.65 15.24 -15.99
CA LYS A 107 -19.46 15.52 -17.20
C LYS A 107 -18.65 16.22 -18.28
N LYS A 108 -17.71 17.08 -17.89
CA LYS A 108 -16.78 17.76 -18.77
C LYS A 108 -15.83 16.75 -19.41
N GLU A 109 -15.23 15.85 -18.64
CA GLU A 109 -14.37 14.78 -19.17
C GLU A 109 -15.11 13.90 -20.19
N ILE A 110 -16.34 13.45 -19.88
CA ILE A 110 -17.17 12.67 -20.81
C ILE A 110 -17.45 13.46 -22.10
N PHE A 111 -17.77 14.75 -22.00
CA PHE A 111 -18.02 15.60 -23.16
C PHE A 111 -16.80 15.72 -24.08
N PHE A 112 -15.59 15.85 -23.53
CA PHE A 112 -14.35 15.89 -24.31
C PHE A 112 -13.93 14.53 -24.88
N GLU A 113 -14.27 13.43 -24.20
CA GLU A 113 -14.09 12.08 -24.75
C GLU A 113 -15.00 11.85 -25.97
N GLU A 114 -16.24 12.35 -25.93
CA GLU A 114 -17.19 12.26 -27.03
C GLU A 114 -16.94 13.30 -28.15
N ASN A 115 -16.35 14.45 -27.81
CA ASN A 115 -16.09 15.56 -28.74
C ASN A 115 -14.64 16.10 -28.60
N PRO A 116 -13.65 15.47 -29.26
CA PRO A 116 -12.23 15.84 -29.11
C PRO A 116 -11.85 17.23 -29.64
N ASP A 117 -12.65 17.78 -30.58
CA ASP A 117 -12.41 19.08 -31.22
C ASP A 117 -13.21 20.23 -30.57
N ALA A 118 -14.01 19.95 -29.54
CA ALA A 118 -14.82 20.96 -28.86
C ALA A 118 -13.97 21.89 -27.99
N ASN A 119 -14.36 23.15 -27.87
CA ASN A 119 -13.71 24.13 -26.98
C ASN A 119 -14.39 24.20 -25.60
N ASP A 120 -13.65 24.66 -24.59
CA ASP A 120 -14.14 24.83 -23.21
C ASP A 120 -15.42 25.68 -23.07
N THR A 121 -15.69 26.56 -24.05
CA THR A 121 -16.89 27.43 -24.10
C THR A 121 -18.16 26.75 -24.62
N GLU A 122 -18.05 25.54 -25.17
CA GLU A 122 -19.19 24.80 -25.76
C GLU A 122 -19.85 23.85 -24.75
N PHE A 123 -19.26 23.67 -23.56
CA PHE A 123 -19.82 22.85 -22.49
C PHE A 123 -20.80 23.64 -21.63
N GLU A 124 -22.08 23.30 -21.72
CA GLU A 124 -23.14 23.81 -20.83
C GLU A 124 -23.77 22.67 -20.03
N PHE A 125 -23.72 22.77 -18.70
CA PHE A 125 -24.36 21.81 -17.80
C PHE A 125 -25.18 22.52 -16.73
N ASN A 126 -26.51 22.42 -16.84
CA ASN A 126 -27.46 23.03 -15.92
C ASN A 126 -28.14 21.96 -15.07
N LEU A 127 -28.00 22.06 -13.75
CA LEU A 127 -28.61 21.15 -12.79
C LEU A 127 -29.64 21.93 -11.95
N PRO A 128 -30.95 21.65 -12.05
CA PRO A 128 -31.99 22.39 -11.31
C PRO A 128 -31.80 22.40 -9.79
N ILE A 129 -31.17 21.37 -9.22
CA ILE A 129 -30.90 21.32 -7.78
C ILE A 129 -29.95 22.42 -7.31
N LYS A 130 -29.09 22.95 -8.20
CA LYS A 130 -28.19 24.07 -7.88
C LYS A 130 -28.97 25.36 -7.69
N THR A 131 -29.96 25.63 -8.55
CA THR A 131 -30.79 26.83 -8.42
C THR A 131 -31.61 26.79 -7.12
N GLU A 132 -32.17 25.62 -6.78
CA GLU A 132 -32.88 25.44 -5.50
C GLU A 132 -31.97 25.64 -4.28
N PHE A 133 -30.74 25.11 -4.34
CA PHE A 133 -29.72 25.33 -3.31
C PHE A 133 -29.38 26.80 -3.13
N GLU A 134 -29.15 27.52 -4.24
CA GLU A 134 -28.83 28.95 -4.24
C GLU A 134 -29.97 29.78 -3.65
N GLU A 135 -31.23 29.45 -3.95
CA GLU A 135 -32.41 30.10 -3.35
C GLU A 135 -32.44 29.95 -1.82
N TYR A 136 -32.29 28.71 -1.31
CA TYR A 136 -32.28 28.49 0.14
C TYR A 136 -31.06 29.13 0.83
N TYR A 137 -29.91 29.11 0.17
CA TYR A 137 -28.72 29.79 0.67
C TYR A 137 -28.88 31.32 0.70
N ASN A 138 -29.58 31.90 -0.28
CA ASN A 138 -29.88 33.33 -0.29
C ASN A 138 -30.82 33.70 0.86
N VAL A 139 -31.85 32.89 1.14
CA VAL A 139 -32.73 33.08 2.31
C VAL A 139 -31.92 33.07 3.61
N TYR A 140 -30.98 32.14 3.76
CA TYR A 140 -30.06 32.13 4.90
C TYR A 140 -29.22 33.40 4.97
N ARG A 141 -28.64 33.83 3.85
CA ARG A 141 -27.79 35.03 3.77
C ARG A 141 -28.56 36.28 4.19
N ASP A 142 -29.79 36.44 3.73
CA ASP A 142 -30.61 37.61 4.04
C ASP A 142 -31.02 37.61 5.52
N LYS A 143 -31.42 36.45 6.06
CA LYS A 143 -31.68 36.26 7.49
C LYS A 143 -30.43 36.57 8.34
N LYS A 144 -29.26 36.08 7.93
CA LYS A 144 -27.96 36.35 8.57
C LYS A 144 -27.65 37.84 8.61
N ASN A 145 -27.80 38.52 7.47
CA ASN A 145 -27.58 39.96 7.39
C ASN A 145 -28.55 40.75 8.30
N SER A 146 -29.83 40.36 8.33
CA SER A 146 -30.81 40.96 9.25
C SER A 146 -30.43 40.75 10.71
N PHE A 147 -30.05 39.53 11.09
CA PHE A 147 -29.65 39.20 12.46
C PHE A 147 -28.47 40.05 12.94
N PHE A 148 -27.39 40.15 12.15
CA PHE A 148 -26.24 40.99 12.51
C PHE A 148 -26.60 42.47 12.57
N LYS A 149 -27.48 42.95 11.69
CA LYS A 149 -27.98 44.33 11.73
C LYS A 149 -28.79 44.60 13.00
N ASP A 150 -29.66 43.68 13.39
CA ASP A 150 -30.47 43.78 14.60
C ASP A 150 -29.60 43.72 15.87
N GLN A 151 -28.59 42.85 15.90
CA GLN A 151 -27.60 42.77 16.97
C GLN A 151 -26.81 44.09 17.09
N GLN A 152 -26.32 44.64 15.97
CA GLN A 152 -25.64 45.93 15.96
C GLN A 152 -26.54 47.06 16.47
N ASN A 153 -27.82 47.07 16.09
CA ASN A 153 -28.79 48.05 16.56
C ASN A 153 -29.08 47.92 18.07
N LYS A 154 -29.17 46.69 18.60
CA LYS A 154 -29.28 46.43 20.05
C LYS A 154 -28.06 46.98 20.79
N LEU A 155 -26.84 46.64 20.35
CA LEU A 155 -25.59 47.13 20.95
C LEU A 155 -25.53 48.66 20.96
N ASN A 156 -25.88 49.30 19.84
CA ASN A 156 -25.92 50.77 19.75
C ASN A 156 -27.00 51.40 20.65
N THR A 157 -28.16 50.76 20.81
CA THR A 157 -29.22 51.22 21.72
C THR A 157 -28.76 51.13 23.19
N ASN A 158 -28.14 50.01 23.56
CA ASN A 158 -27.58 49.81 24.90
C ASN A 158 -26.44 50.79 25.17
N TYR A 159 -25.60 51.08 24.17
CA TYR A 159 -24.54 52.09 24.26
C TYR A 159 -25.10 53.46 24.60
N LYS A 160 -26.17 53.89 23.93
CA LYS A 160 -26.87 55.15 24.25
C LYS A 160 -27.41 55.14 25.67
N LYS A 161 -28.11 54.08 26.09
CA LYS A 161 -28.61 53.94 27.48
C LYS A 161 -27.49 54.09 28.51
N ARG A 162 -26.33 53.46 28.30
CA ARG A 162 -25.17 53.59 29.20
C ARG A 162 -24.64 55.02 29.25
N LEU A 163 -24.60 55.74 28.13
CA LEU A 163 -24.23 57.16 28.12
C LEU A 163 -25.25 58.02 28.88
N ASP A 164 -26.54 57.78 28.68
CA ASP A 164 -27.62 58.52 29.36
C ASP A 164 -27.56 58.31 30.89
N ILE A 165 -27.22 57.10 31.35
CA ILE A 165 -26.97 56.79 32.76
C ILE A 165 -25.78 57.61 33.29
N ILE A 166 -24.67 57.68 32.55
CA ILE A 166 -23.49 58.46 32.96
C ILE A 166 -23.84 59.96 33.07
N GLU A 167 -24.62 60.50 32.13
CA GLU A 167 -25.11 61.88 32.20
C GLU A 167 -26.03 62.11 33.41
N SER A 168 -26.89 61.14 33.73
CA SER A 168 -27.78 61.19 34.90
C SER A 168 -26.99 61.18 36.21
N ILE A 169 -25.96 60.34 36.33
CA ILE A 169 -25.06 60.32 37.50
C ILE A 169 -24.37 61.69 37.64
N LYS A 170 -23.89 62.26 36.53
CA LYS A 170 -23.26 63.58 36.53
C LYS A 170 -24.23 64.68 37.00
N ALA A 171 -25.49 64.63 36.57
CA ALA A 171 -26.51 65.59 36.98
C ALA A 171 -26.79 65.51 38.50
N ILE A 172 -26.82 64.30 39.08
CA ILE A 172 -26.97 64.11 40.53
C ILE A 172 -25.79 64.73 41.30
N ILE A 173 -24.56 64.64 40.77
CA ILE A 173 -23.38 65.23 41.41
C ILE A 173 -23.45 66.77 41.42
N ASP A 174 -24.02 67.36 40.37
CA ASP A 174 -24.10 68.81 40.21
C ASP A 174 -25.31 69.41 40.99
N ASP A 175 -26.29 68.59 41.41
CA ASP A 175 -27.47 68.98 42.21
C ASP A 175 -27.27 68.69 43.71
N ASN A 176 -27.21 69.74 44.54
CA ASN A 176 -26.57 69.68 45.87
C ASN A 176 -27.57 69.50 47.05
N ASP A 177 -28.87 69.44 46.80
CA ASP A 177 -29.91 69.68 47.81
C ASP A 177 -30.60 68.43 48.41
N GLY A 178 -30.22 67.20 48.02
CA GLY A 178 -30.93 65.96 48.44
C GLY A 178 -30.07 64.70 48.61
N ILE A 179 -29.26 64.62 49.68
CA ILE A 179 -28.25 63.56 49.89
C ILE A 179 -28.82 62.13 50.01
N ASN A 180 -29.91 61.93 50.75
CA ASN A 180 -30.51 60.60 50.93
C ASN A 180 -31.24 60.10 49.67
N ASP A 181 -31.87 61.00 48.93
CA ASP A 181 -32.47 60.67 47.63
C ASP A 181 -31.39 60.42 46.57
N ALA A 182 -30.26 61.13 46.62
CA ALA A 182 -29.13 60.95 45.71
C ALA A 182 -28.49 59.55 45.82
N LEU A 183 -28.34 59.00 47.03
CA LEU A 183 -27.86 57.62 47.21
C LEU A 183 -28.82 56.58 46.64
N LYS A 184 -30.14 56.78 46.81
CA LYS A 184 -31.15 55.90 46.25
C LYS A 184 -31.17 55.97 44.73
N GLN A 185 -31.16 57.17 44.16
CA GLN A 185 -31.07 57.40 42.72
C GLN A 185 -29.79 56.81 42.12
N LEU A 186 -28.66 56.90 42.82
CA LEU A 186 -27.42 56.26 42.40
C LEU A 186 -27.59 54.73 42.34
N ASN A 187 -28.18 54.12 43.36
CA ASN A 187 -28.41 52.67 43.37
C ASN A 187 -29.36 52.25 42.24
N ASP A 188 -30.42 53.01 41.98
CA ASP A 188 -31.33 52.77 40.86
C ASP A 188 -30.58 52.86 39.52
N LEU A 189 -29.74 53.88 39.32
CA LEU A 189 -28.89 54.03 38.12
C LEU A 189 -27.82 52.94 37.99
N ARG A 190 -27.29 52.43 39.12
CA ARG A 190 -26.40 51.26 39.14
C ARG A 190 -27.15 50.00 38.70
N ASP A 191 -28.39 49.82 39.11
CA ASP A 191 -29.21 48.68 38.70
C ASP A 191 -29.65 48.81 37.23
N GLU A 192 -29.96 50.01 36.75
CA GLU A 192 -30.17 50.27 35.33
C GLU A 192 -28.92 49.99 34.50
N TRP A 193 -27.73 50.35 35.00
CA TRP A 193 -26.46 50.04 34.35
C TRP A 193 -26.22 48.55 34.21
N LYS A 194 -26.48 47.78 35.27
CA LYS A 194 -26.41 46.30 35.24
C LYS A 194 -27.38 45.72 34.20
N ASN A 195 -28.57 46.30 34.08
CA ASN A 195 -29.61 45.86 33.17
C ASN A 195 -29.51 46.44 31.74
N ALA A 196 -28.58 47.38 31.49
CA ALA A 196 -28.46 48.09 30.22
C ALA A 196 -27.96 47.20 29.06
N GLY A 197 -27.55 45.96 29.33
CA GLY A 197 -27.12 44.99 28.34
C GLY A 197 -25.75 45.30 27.72
N ALA A 198 -25.39 44.51 26.72
CA ALA A 198 -24.11 44.56 26.01
C ALA A 198 -23.94 45.83 25.17
N ILE A 199 -22.70 46.34 25.07
CA ILE A 199 -22.34 47.47 24.20
C ILE A 199 -21.19 47.10 23.24
N PRO A 200 -20.97 47.87 22.16
CA PRO A 200 -19.89 47.62 21.21
C PRO A 200 -18.51 47.55 21.88
N ARG A 201 -17.71 46.55 21.50
CA ARG A 201 -16.40 46.25 22.08
C ARG A 201 -15.43 47.44 22.07
N ASP A 202 -15.40 48.17 20.96
CA ASP A 202 -14.53 49.33 20.73
C ASP A 202 -14.79 50.47 21.72
N LYS A 203 -16.03 50.58 22.22
CA LYS A 203 -16.46 51.69 23.10
C LYS A 203 -16.53 51.30 24.57
N TYR A 204 -16.44 50.00 24.88
CA TYR A 204 -16.64 49.48 26.23
C TYR A 204 -15.73 50.14 27.27
N ASN A 205 -14.41 50.15 27.02
CA ASN A 205 -13.42 50.67 27.98
C ASN A 205 -13.65 52.15 28.29
N HIS A 206 -13.92 52.96 27.25
CA HIS A 206 -14.18 54.38 27.43
C HIS A 206 -15.44 54.66 28.26
N VAL A 207 -16.52 53.93 27.96
CA VAL A 207 -17.80 54.05 28.68
C VAL A 207 -17.66 53.61 30.14
N TRP A 208 -16.98 52.50 30.38
CA TRP A 208 -16.74 51.99 31.72
C TRP A 208 -15.84 52.93 32.55
N ASN A 209 -14.74 53.41 31.99
CA ASN A 209 -13.85 54.37 32.66
C ASN A 209 -14.58 55.66 33.04
N ASN A 210 -15.43 56.18 32.14
CA ASN A 210 -16.21 57.39 32.40
C ASN A 210 -17.25 57.16 33.51
N TYR A 211 -18.00 56.05 33.43
CA TYR A 211 -18.92 55.65 34.49
C TYR A 211 -18.22 55.55 35.84
N HIS A 212 -17.09 54.83 35.91
CA HIS A 212 -16.33 54.67 37.14
C HIS A 212 -15.86 56.02 37.70
N PHE A 213 -15.33 56.90 36.84
CA PHE A 213 -14.92 58.25 37.23
C PHE A 213 -16.08 59.07 37.81
N GLN A 214 -17.28 59.01 37.22
CA GLN A 214 -18.44 59.72 37.79
C GLN A 214 -18.88 59.12 39.13
N ILE A 215 -18.87 57.79 39.28
CA ILE A 215 -19.15 57.14 40.57
C ILE A 215 -18.14 57.58 41.63
N GLU A 216 -16.84 57.58 41.33
CA GLU A 216 -15.82 58.04 42.26
C GLU A 216 -16.02 59.51 42.64
N ARG A 217 -16.30 60.38 41.66
CA ARG A 217 -16.60 61.80 41.88
C ARG A 217 -17.82 61.98 42.79
N PHE A 218 -18.86 61.16 42.65
CA PHE A 218 -20.03 61.17 43.53
C PHE A 218 -19.66 60.84 44.98
N TYR A 219 -18.94 59.74 45.20
CA TYR A 219 -18.52 59.32 46.55
C TYR A 219 -17.53 60.30 47.20
N ASP A 220 -16.70 60.97 46.39
CA ASP A 220 -15.81 62.03 46.86
C ASP A 220 -16.61 63.27 47.29
N GLN A 221 -17.68 63.65 46.56
CA GLN A 221 -18.52 64.83 46.87
C GLN A 221 -19.48 64.62 48.06
N LEU A 222 -19.81 63.37 48.39
CA LEU A 222 -20.69 62.95 49.50
C LEU A 222 -20.03 63.19 50.88
N HIS A 223 -19.76 64.45 51.22
CA HIS A 223 -19.05 64.83 52.45
C HIS A 223 -19.93 64.99 53.69
N LEU A 224 -21.26 64.90 53.57
CA LEU A 224 -22.19 65.24 54.66
C LEU A 224 -22.68 64.07 55.53
N ASP A 225 -22.43 62.80 55.16
CA ASP A 225 -22.73 61.60 55.99
C ASP A 225 -21.51 60.65 56.04
N ARG A 226 -20.51 61.00 56.85
CA ARG A 226 -19.24 60.25 56.95
C ARG A 226 -19.42 58.79 57.35
N GLU A 227 -20.33 58.48 58.29
CA GLU A 227 -20.46 57.12 58.83
C GLU A 227 -21.00 56.10 57.81
N SER A 228 -22.01 56.45 57.00
CA SER A 228 -22.56 55.53 55.99
C SER A 228 -21.56 55.22 54.89
N ARG A 229 -20.80 56.23 54.44
CA ARG A 229 -19.77 56.08 53.40
C ARG A 229 -18.61 55.21 53.87
N ASP A 230 -18.15 55.41 55.10
CA ASP A 230 -17.02 54.67 55.64
C ASP A 230 -17.39 53.19 55.89
N LEU A 231 -18.67 52.91 56.22
CA LEU A 231 -19.22 51.54 56.27
C LEU A 231 -19.25 50.89 54.88
N ASP A 232 -19.70 51.60 53.84
CA ASP A 232 -19.70 51.10 52.46
C ASP A 232 -18.28 50.82 51.94
N PHE A 233 -17.30 51.70 52.24
CA PHE A 233 -15.91 51.47 51.87
C PHE A 233 -15.33 50.24 52.57
N LYS A 234 -15.65 50.04 53.84
CA LYS A 234 -15.23 48.83 54.57
C LYS A 234 -15.87 47.57 54.00
N HIS A 235 -17.15 47.62 53.65
CA HIS A 235 -17.84 46.49 53.00
C HIS A 235 -17.24 46.19 51.63
N ASN A 236 -17.03 47.21 50.79
CA ASN A 236 -16.40 47.06 49.47
C ASN A 236 -14.98 46.51 49.57
N LEU A 237 -14.21 46.96 50.57
CA LEU A 237 -12.86 46.46 50.83
C LEU A 237 -12.88 44.97 51.20
N GLU A 238 -13.77 44.56 52.10
CA GLU A 238 -13.93 43.15 52.48
C GLU A 238 -14.35 42.28 51.29
N GLN A 239 -15.27 42.76 50.44
CA GLN A 239 -15.69 42.04 49.24
C GLN A 239 -14.55 41.93 48.20
N LYS A 240 -13.79 43.01 47.97
CA LYS A 240 -12.62 42.97 47.06
C LYS A 240 -11.54 42.04 47.59
N GLN A 241 -11.30 42.02 48.91
CA GLN A 241 -10.38 41.07 49.53
C GLN A 241 -10.86 39.62 49.33
N LYS A 242 -12.16 39.33 49.49
CA LYS A 242 -12.72 37.99 49.19
C LYS A 242 -12.53 37.59 47.73
N ILE A 243 -12.70 38.53 46.80
CA ILE A 243 -12.42 38.28 45.37
C ILE A 243 -10.95 37.94 45.16
N ILE A 244 -10.03 38.70 45.78
CA ILE A 244 -8.58 38.44 45.69
C ILE A 244 -8.26 37.06 46.23
N THR A 245 -8.73 36.70 47.44
CA THR A 245 -8.51 35.37 48.02
C THR A 245 -9.06 34.27 47.12
N ARG A 246 -10.27 34.45 46.55
CA ARG A 246 -10.83 33.48 45.61
C ARG A 246 -9.98 33.40 44.33
N ALA A 247 -9.49 34.51 43.80
CA ALA A 247 -8.61 34.53 42.63
C ALA A 247 -7.25 33.84 42.91
N GLU A 248 -6.72 33.96 44.13
CA GLU A 248 -5.52 33.23 44.57
C GLU A 248 -5.77 31.72 44.61
N GLU A 249 -6.94 31.27 45.07
CA GLU A 249 -7.33 29.85 45.02
C GLU A 249 -7.35 29.35 43.56
N LEU A 250 -7.82 30.16 42.60
CA LEU A 250 -7.85 29.80 41.17
C LEU A 250 -6.45 29.58 40.58
N LEU A 251 -5.40 30.18 41.13
CA LEU A 251 -4.02 29.91 40.69
C LEU A 251 -3.59 28.47 40.99
N GLN A 252 -4.06 27.90 42.09
CA GLN A 252 -3.77 26.54 42.52
C GLN A 252 -4.56 25.50 41.71
N GLU A 253 -5.66 25.88 41.07
CA GLU A 253 -6.51 24.91 40.38
C GLU A 253 -5.87 24.31 39.13
N GLU A 254 -6.06 22.99 38.97
CA GLU A 254 -5.50 22.22 37.85
C GLU A 254 -6.20 22.55 36.53
N ASP A 255 -7.52 22.70 36.55
CA ASP A 255 -8.31 23.04 35.37
C ASP A 255 -8.22 24.54 35.09
N THR A 256 -7.25 24.92 34.26
CA THR A 256 -7.04 26.30 33.82
C THR A 256 -8.24 26.89 33.07
N ILE A 257 -9.06 26.07 32.40
CA ILE A 257 -10.21 26.58 31.63
C ILE A 257 -11.31 26.96 32.60
N LYS A 258 -11.61 26.08 33.57
CA LYS A 258 -12.56 26.38 34.65
C LYS A 258 -12.08 27.58 35.47
N ALA A 259 -10.80 27.61 35.85
CA ALA A 259 -10.22 28.73 36.58
C ALA A 259 -10.38 30.06 35.84
N PHE A 260 -10.20 30.06 34.51
CA PHE A 260 -10.38 31.26 33.70
C PHE A 260 -11.84 31.72 33.65
N ARG A 261 -12.82 30.81 33.51
CA ARG A 261 -14.26 31.17 33.56
C ARG A 261 -14.67 31.77 34.91
N GLU A 262 -14.14 31.22 35.99
CA GLU A 262 -14.37 31.76 37.33
C GLU A 262 -13.70 33.13 37.48
N LEU A 263 -12.47 33.31 36.99
CA LEU A 263 -11.79 34.61 36.98
C LEU A 263 -12.59 35.67 36.22
N GLN A 264 -13.18 35.33 35.07
CA GLN A 264 -14.06 36.24 34.31
C GLN A 264 -15.26 36.68 35.14
N THR A 265 -15.87 35.76 35.88
CA THR A 265 -16.98 36.06 36.79
C THR A 265 -16.51 37.02 37.90
N LEU A 266 -15.33 36.79 38.47
CA LEU A 266 -14.73 37.70 39.46
C LEU A 266 -14.46 39.10 38.89
N HIS A 267 -14.01 39.20 37.64
CA HIS A 267 -13.82 40.47 36.93
C HIS A 267 -15.14 41.23 36.70
N ARG A 268 -16.24 40.52 36.48
CA ARG A 268 -17.59 41.13 36.40
C ARG A 268 -18.03 41.66 37.76
N ILE A 269 -17.96 40.83 38.80
CA ILE A 269 -18.36 41.21 40.17
C ILE A 269 -17.53 42.41 40.65
N TRP A 270 -16.21 42.40 40.43
CA TRP A 270 -15.30 43.49 40.80
C TRP A 270 -15.69 44.84 40.21
N ARG A 271 -16.22 44.86 38.98
CA ARG A 271 -16.49 46.09 38.22
C ARG A 271 -17.92 46.59 38.29
N GLU A 272 -18.88 45.67 38.35
CA GLU A 272 -20.31 46.01 38.26
C GLU A 272 -21.02 45.95 39.62
N GLU A 273 -20.60 45.06 40.51
CA GLU A 273 -21.26 44.83 41.80
C GLU A 273 -20.60 45.61 42.94
N ILE A 274 -19.27 45.70 42.95
CA ILE A 274 -18.53 46.31 44.06
C ILE A 274 -18.15 47.77 43.77
N GLY A 275 -18.42 48.65 44.73
CA GLY A 275 -18.10 50.07 44.64
C GLY A 275 -16.61 50.41 44.88
N PRO A 276 -16.26 51.70 44.86
CA PRO A 276 -14.92 52.17 45.21
C PRO A 276 -14.58 51.87 46.68
N VAL A 277 -13.28 51.76 46.96
CA VAL A 277 -12.74 51.64 48.32
C VAL A 277 -12.09 52.96 48.74
N GLU A 278 -11.65 53.08 49.99
CA GLU A 278 -10.92 54.25 50.46
C GLU A 278 -9.62 54.47 49.67
N ARG A 279 -9.27 55.74 49.41
CA ARG A 279 -8.18 56.13 48.49
C ARG A 279 -6.84 55.45 48.79
N GLU A 280 -6.53 55.23 50.06
CA GLU A 280 -5.27 54.60 50.50
C GLU A 280 -5.13 53.15 50.05
N TYR A 281 -6.25 52.39 50.00
CA TYR A 281 -6.24 50.96 49.67
C TYR A 281 -6.53 50.68 48.19
N ARG A 282 -7.00 51.66 47.40
CA ARG A 282 -7.40 51.48 45.99
C ARG A 282 -6.28 50.87 45.15
N GLU A 283 -5.10 51.47 45.19
CA GLU A 283 -3.96 51.06 44.38
C GLU A 283 -3.43 49.67 44.79
N GLN A 284 -3.30 49.44 46.11
CA GLN A 284 -2.83 48.17 46.64
C GLN A 284 -3.75 46.99 46.25
N ILE A 285 -5.06 47.16 46.44
CA ILE A 285 -6.06 46.14 46.15
C ILE A 285 -6.13 45.87 44.65
N TRP A 286 -6.05 46.91 43.81
CA TRP A 286 -5.99 46.76 42.36
C TRP A 286 -4.72 46.04 41.90
N GLU A 287 -3.56 46.39 42.45
CA GLU A 287 -2.28 45.77 42.08
C GLU A 287 -2.26 44.27 42.41
N GLN A 288 -2.76 43.88 43.58
CA GLN A 288 -2.90 42.46 43.96
C GLN A 288 -3.79 41.68 42.98
N PHE A 289 -4.98 42.21 42.68
CA PHE A 289 -5.91 41.54 41.76
C PHE A 289 -5.39 41.48 40.31
N SER A 290 -4.74 42.55 39.85
CA SER A 290 -4.13 42.61 38.52
C SER A 290 -2.98 41.61 38.37
N GLU A 291 -2.15 41.46 39.40
CA GLU A 291 -1.02 40.52 39.40
C GLU A 291 -1.49 39.06 39.36
N ILE A 292 -2.48 38.68 40.17
CA ILE A 292 -3.08 37.34 40.15
C ILE A 292 -3.68 37.04 38.78
N THR A 293 -4.39 38.02 38.21
CA THR A 293 -4.96 37.89 36.87
C THR A 293 -3.88 37.65 35.83
N ARG A 294 -2.79 38.43 35.87
CA ARG A 294 -1.64 38.28 34.96
C ARG A 294 -1.06 36.86 35.02
N LEU A 295 -0.84 36.33 36.22
CA LEU A 295 -0.32 34.98 36.42
C LEU A 295 -1.26 33.90 35.84
N LEU A 296 -2.59 34.08 35.97
CA LEU A 296 -3.55 33.13 35.40
C LEU A 296 -3.57 33.18 33.86
N HIS A 297 -3.45 34.37 33.27
CA HIS A 297 -3.28 34.53 31.82
C HIS A 297 -1.99 33.87 31.32
N GLU A 298 -0.87 34.05 32.02
CA GLU A 298 0.39 33.40 31.69
C GLU A 298 0.28 31.86 31.77
N LYS A 299 -0.40 31.32 32.79
CA LYS A 299 -0.68 29.88 32.93
C LYS A 299 -1.51 29.36 31.74
N ARG A 300 -2.52 30.11 31.30
CA ARG A 300 -3.36 29.78 30.13
C ARG A 300 -2.55 29.80 28.84
N GLU A 301 -1.75 30.84 28.61
CA GLU A 301 -0.94 30.95 27.38
C GLU A 301 0.07 29.81 27.30
N ASN A 302 0.74 29.49 28.41
CA ASN A 302 1.66 28.35 28.48
C ASN A 302 0.99 27.01 28.14
N LEU A 303 -0.28 26.81 28.53
CA LEU A 303 -1.03 25.61 28.14
C LEU A 303 -1.33 25.60 26.65
N LEU A 304 -1.82 26.73 26.11
CA LEU A 304 -2.12 26.87 24.69
C LEU A 304 -0.85 26.64 23.85
N ASP A 305 0.30 27.15 24.28
CA ASP A 305 1.58 26.92 23.61
C ASP A 305 2.00 25.46 23.64
N LYS A 306 1.81 24.75 24.76
CA LYS A 306 2.02 23.30 24.83
C LYS A 306 1.11 22.54 23.86
N LEU A 307 -0.17 22.92 23.76
CA LEU A 307 -1.10 22.31 22.81
C LEU A 307 -0.69 22.59 21.36
N ARG A 308 -0.36 23.85 21.02
CA ARG A 308 0.14 24.24 19.70
C ARG A 308 1.41 23.47 19.33
N LEU A 309 2.30 23.23 20.29
CA LEU A 309 3.51 22.44 20.07
C LEU A 309 3.17 20.98 19.72
N VAL A 310 2.24 20.35 20.46
CA VAL A 310 1.76 18.99 20.18
C VAL A 310 1.09 18.92 18.81
N GLU A 311 0.24 19.88 18.46
CA GLU A 311 -0.39 19.95 17.14
C GLU A 311 0.64 20.07 16.01
N ARG A 312 1.70 20.89 16.19
CA ARG A 312 2.81 21.00 15.23
C ARG A 312 3.61 19.69 15.10
N GLN A 313 3.84 18.97 16.21
CA GLN A 313 4.49 17.66 16.17
C GLN A 313 3.62 16.62 15.44
N ASN A 314 2.31 16.61 15.71
CA ASN A 314 1.35 15.75 15.02
C ASN A 314 1.32 16.04 13.51
N LEU A 315 1.36 17.33 13.12
CA LEU A 315 1.44 17.75 11.72
C LEU A 315 2.69 17.16 11.05
N ALA A 316 3.87 17.32 11.67
CA ALA A 316 5.11 16.78 11.13
C ALA A 316 5.06 15.25 10.96
N GLN A 317 4.49 14.53 11.94
CA GLN A 317 4.32 13.08 11.85
C GLN A 317 3.35 12.66 10.73
N LYS A 318 2.20 13.35 10.59
CA LYS A 318 1.24 13.07 9.51
C LYS A 318 1.83 13.32 8.14
N VAL A 319 2.57 14.42 7.97
CA VAL A 319 3.28 14.74 6.71
C VAL A 319 4.35 13.68 6.40
N ALA A 320 5.09 13.20 7.41
CA ALA A 320 6.06 12.12 7.22
C ALA A 320 5.40 10.82 6.74
N ILE A 321 4.26 10.44 7.33
CA ILE A 321 3.49 9.26 6.89
C ILE A 321 3.00 9.42 5.45
N ILE A 322 2.46 10.59 5.09
CA ILE A 322 2.01 10.87 3.72
C ILE A 322 3.19 10.74 2.74
N SER A 323 4.37 11.25 3.11
CA SER A 323 5.58 11.12 2.29
C SER A 323 5.98 9.66 2.10
N GLU A 324 5.86 8.81 3.12
CA GLU A 324 6.12 7.36 2.99
C GLU A 324 5.10 6.68 2.07
N ILE A 325 3.81 7.00 2.19
CA ILE A 325 2.76 6.47 1.29
C ILE A 325 3.04 6.90 -0.16
N ASP A 326 3.40 8.16 -0.38
CA ASP A 326 3.74 8.67 -1.70
C ASP A 326 4.97 7.97 -2.31
N LYS A 327 6.02 7.73 -1.51
CA LYS A 327 7.18 6.94 -1.94
C LYS A 327 6.79 5.52 -2.37
N ILE A 328 5.94 4.84 -1.60
CA ILE A 328 5.45 3.50 -1.95
C ILE A 328 4.62 3.55 -3.23
N SER A 329 3.78 4.59 -3.40
CA SER A 329 2.94 4.75 -4.59
C SER A 329 3.73 4.86 -5.90
N LYS A 330 4.97 5.38 -5.83
CA LYS A 330 5.90 5.57 -6.96
C LYS A 330 6.71 4.32 -7.30
N LEU A 331 6.69 3.27 -6.47
CA LEU A 331 7.41 2.04 -6.75
C LEU A 331 6.75 1.24 -7.89
N THR A 332 7.56 0.72 -8.81
CA THR A 332 7.12 -0.16 -9.89
C THR A 332 7.09 -1.62 -9.41
N ILE A 333 5.92 -2.09 -9.01
CA ILE A 333 5.73 -3.44 -8.46
C ILE A 333 5.13 -4.37 -9.53
N ASN A 334 5.88 -5.41 -9.89
CA ASN A 334 5.48 -6.36 -10.93
C ASN A 334 5.03 -7.73 -10.38
N ASN A 335 5.15 -7.95 -9.06
CA ASN A 335 4.85 -9.23 -8.42
C ASN A 335 3.68 -9.11 -7.45
N HIS A 336 2.73 -10.06 -7.52
CA HIS A 336 1.61 -10.17 -6.59
C HIS A 336 2.06 -10.22 -5.12
N ASN A 337 3.12 -10.97 -4.79
CA ASN A 337 3.59 -11.10 -3.41
C ASN A 337 4.14 -9.77 -2.86
N GLN A 338 4.79 -8.98 -3.71
CA GLN A 338 5.25 -7.64 -3.34
C GLN A 338 4.07 -6.69 -3.15
N TRP A 339 3.06 -6.75 -4.04
CA TRP A 339 1.82 -5.99 -3.87
C TRP A 339 1.13 -6.29 -2.54
N GLN A 340 1.04 -7.56 -2.12
CA GLN A 340 0.45 -7.92 -0.83
C GLN A 340 1.22 -7.31 0.36
N LYS A 341 2.56 -7.30 0.31
CA LYS A 341 3.39 -6.67 1.35
C LYS A 341 3.19 -5.16 1.43
N GLU A 342 3.20 -4.48 0.29
CA GLU A 342 3.03 -3.02 0.26
C GLU A 342 1.59 -2.59 0.61
N ILE A 343 0.58 -3.41 0.28
CA ILE A 343 -0.79 -3.19 0.75
C ILE A 343 -0.86 -3.25 2.28
N ALA A 344 -0.26 -4.27 2.90
CA ALA A 344 -0.22 -4.37 4.36
C ALA A 344 0.52 -3.18 4.99
N ARG A 345 1.65 -2.79 4.41
CA ARG A 345 2.44 -1.64 4.87
C ARG A 345 1.65 -0.32 4.79
N ILE A 346 0.91 -0.09 3.71
CA ILE A 346 0.07 1.10 3.59
C ILE A 346 -1.06 1.07 4.61
N GLU A 347 -1.66 -0.08 4.88
CA GLU A 347 -2.70 -0.17 5.90
C GLU A 347 -2.16 0.14 7.31
N GLU A 348 -0.95 -0.32 7.63
CA GLU A 348 -0.26 0.10 8.86
C GLU A 348 -0.01 1.62 8.92
N LEU A 349 0.43 2.23 7.81
CA LEU A 349 0.64 3.67 7.72
C LEU A 349 -0.66 4.46 7.86
N ARG A 350 -1.76 3.99 7.28
CA ARG A 350 -3.10 4.59 7.43
C ARG A 350 -3.56 4.50 8.89
N ASN A 351 -3.38 3.36 9.54
CA ASN A 351 -3.71 3.21 10.95
C ASN A 351 -2.88 4.15 11.83
N LYS A 352 -1.58 4.30 11.55
CA LYS A 352 -0.74 5.29 12.24
C LYS A 352 -1.21 6.73 12.01
N PHE A 353 -1.61 7.06 10.78
CA PHE A 353 -2.14 8.39 10.45
C PHE A 353 -3.38 8.74 11.27
N PHE A 354 -4.32 7.80 11.41
CA PHE A 354 -5.54 8.00 12.19
C PHE A 354 -5.31 7.95 13.71
N ALA A 355 -4.28 7.24 14.17
CA ALA A 355 -3.90 7.23 15.58
C ALA A 355 -3.26 8.54 16.05
N ILE A 356 -2.67 9.33 15.13
CA ILE A 356 -2.12 10.65 15.47
C ILE A 356 -3.26 11.63 15.70
N GLY A 357 -3.13 12.40 16.79
CA GLY A 357 -4.11 13.38 17.23
C GLY A 357 -4.32 14.56 16.28
N LYS A 358 -4.91 15.63 16.83
CA LYS A 358 -5.29 16.82 16.07
C LYS A 358 -4.06 17.55 15.51
N VAL A 359 -4.24 18.14 14.33
CA VAL A 359 -3.28 19.04 13.67
C VAL A 359 -3.79 20.48 13.71
N PRO A 360 -2.95 21.51 13.48
CA PRO A 360 -3.40 22.89 13.44
C PRO A 360 -4.56 23.04 12.46
N SER A 361 -5.60 23.80 12.84
CA SER A 361 -6.82 23.93 12.05
C SER A 361 -6.56 24.45 10.63
N GLU A 362 -5.54 25.30 10.47
CA GLU A 362 -5.11 25.88 9.19
C GLU A 362 -4.65 24.81 8.19
N ASN A 363 -4.02 23.72 8.66
CA ASN A 363 -3.46 22.68 7.80
C ASN A 363 -4.33 21.42 7.73
N ASN A 364 -5.45 21.37 8.45
CA ASN A 364 -6.24 20.14 8.57
C ASN A 364 -6.76 19.65 7.20
N ASP A 365 -7.37 20.57 6.43
CA ASP A 365 -7.88 20.27 5.10
C ASP A 365 -6.75 19.87 4.13
N GLU A 366 -5.64 20.61 4.13
CA GLU A 366 -4.50 20.36 3.26
C GLU A 366 -3.86 18.97 3.52
N VAL A 367 -3.62 18.63 4.79
CA VAL A 367 -3.07 17.33 5.19
C VAL A 367 -4.00 16.19 4.79
N TRP A 368 -5.31 16.38 4.95
CA TRP A 368 -6.31 15.39 4.55
C TRP A 368 -6.34 15.19 3.04
N ASP A 369 -6.28 16.27 2.26
CA ASP A 369 -6.25 16.21 0.80
C ASP A 369 -4.98 15.55 0.28
N LEU A 370 -3.82 15.87 0.85
CA LEU A 370 -2.55 15.21 0.52
C LEU A 370 -2.57 13.71 0.85
N PHE A 371 -3.14 13.32 2.00
CA PHE A 371 -3.31 11.93 2.38
C PHE A 371 -4.22 11.16 1.40
N LYS A 372 -5.37 11.74 1.05
CA LYS A 372 -6.30 11.17 0.06
C LYS A 372 -5.61 11.02 -1.30
N LEU A 373 -4.87 12.03 -1.74
CA LEU A 373 -4.14 12.00 -3.01
C LEU A 373 -3.10 10.88 -3.04
N ALA A 374 -2.25 10.78 -2.01
CA ALA A 374 -1.23 9.72 -1.91
C ALA A 374 -1.88 8.32 -1.92
N THR A 375 -2.96 8.15 -1.17
CA THR A 375 -3.71 6.88 -1.11
C THR A 375 -4.41 6.55 -2.43
N ARG A 376 -4.98 7.56 -3.13
CA ARG A 376 -5.60 7.42 -4.45
C ARG A 376 -4.58 7.00 -5.50
N ASN A 377 -3.39 7.61 -5.50
CA ASN A 377 -2.31 7.26 -6.41
C ASN A 377 -1.89 5.80 -6.24
N PHE A 378 -1.67 5.34 -5.00
CA PHE A 378 -1.36 3.94 -4.73
C PHE A 378 -2.48 3.00 -5.20
N ASN A 379 -3.74 3.31 -4.86
CA ASN A 379 -4.87 2.47 -5.24
C ASN A 379 -5.09 2.44 -6.76
N SER A 380 -4.84 3.54 -7.47
CA SER A 380 -4.87 3.59 -8.94
C SER A 380 -3.84 2.65 -9.54
N ASN A 381 -2.59 2.68 -9.06
CA ASN A 381 -1.52 1.79 -9.53
C ASN A 381 -1.82 0.31 -9.21
N LYS A 382 -2.32 0.02 -8.01
CA LYS A 382 -2.79 -1.31 -7.59
C LYS A 382 -3.88 -1.82 -8.53
N ASN A 383 -4.91 -1.01 -8.77
CA ASN A 383 -6.05 -1.38 -9.60
C ASN A 383 -5.64 -1.59 -11.06
N LYS A 384 -4.74 -0.74 -11.60
CA LYS A 384 -4.15 -0.92 -12.93
C LYS A 384 -3.43 -2.26 -13.03
N PHE A 385 -2.56 -2.60 -12.07
CA PHE A 385 -1.84 -3.87 -12.06
C PHE A 385 -2.79 -5.08 -12.06
N TYR A 386 -3.76 -5.13 -11.15
CA TYR A 386 -4.70 -6.25 -11.08
C TYR A 386 -5.64 -6.33 -12.29
N LYS A 387 -6.00 -5.18 -12.90
CA LYS A 387 -6.77 -5.15 -14.15
C LYS A 387 -5.96 -5.73 -15.30
N THR A 388 -4.69 -5.37 -15.43
CA THR A 388 -3.78 -5.94 -16.44
C THR A 388 -3.57 -7.44 -16.22
N LEU A 389 -3.27 -7.85 -14.98
CA LEU A 389 -3.10 -9.28 -14.64
C LEU A 389 -4.36 -10.10 -14.95
N LYS A 390 -5.55 -9.57 -14.65
CA LYS A 390 -6.82 -10.23 -14.97
C LYS A 390 -7.03 -10.34 -16.48
N LYS A 391 -6.69 -9.30 -17.24
CA LYS A 391 -6.75 -9.31 -18.71
C LYS A 391 -5.80 -10.35 -19.29
N GLU A 392 -4.54 -10.37 -18.85
CA GLU A 392 -3.55 -11.38 -19.27
C GLU A 392 -4.00 -12.80 -18.95
N GLN A 393 -4.56 -13.04 -17.77
CA GLN A 393 -5.12 -14.34 -17.41
C GLN A 393 -6.29 -14.74 -18.32
N GLN A 394 -7.15 -13.79 -18.70
CA GLN A 394 -8.26 -14.05 -19.63
C GLN A 394 -7.77 -14.33 -21.06
N ASP A 395 -6.74 -13.62 -21.52
CA ASP A 395 -6.11 -13.87 -22.81
C ASP A 395 -5.42 -15.23 -22.83
N ASN A 396 -4.72 -15.60 -21.74
CA ASN A 396 -4.13 -16.93 -21.57
C ASN A 396 -5.21 -18.02 -21.54
N TYR A 397 -6.37 -17.75 -20.92
CA TYR A 397 -7.51 -18.68 -20.92
C TYR A 397 -7.99 -18.94 -22.35
N ALA A 398 -8.21 -17.89 -23.14
CA ALA A 398 -8.63 -18.03 -24.54
C ALA A 398 -7.60 -18.81 -25.37
N LYS A 399 -6.30 -18.53 -25.20
CA LYS A 399 -5.22 -19.28 -25.86
C LYS A 399 -5.19 -20.76 -25.48
N LYS A 400 -5.36 -21.10 -24.19
CA LYS A 400 -5.41 -22.49 -23.72
C LYS A 400 -6.63 -23.25 -24.24
N VAL A 401 -7.80 -22.60 -24.28
CA VAL A 401 -9.01 -23.17 -24.89
C VAL A 401 -8.78 -23.46 -26.37
N ALA A 402 -8.24 -22.51 -27.13
CA ALA A 402 -7.93 -22.70 -28.54
C ALA A 402 -6.92 -23.83 -28.79
N LEU A 403 -5.92 -24.01 -27.92
CA LEU A 403 -5.00 -25.15 -28.00
C LEU A 403 -5.70 -26.48 -27.74
N ILE A 404 -6.63 -26.54 -26.77
CA ILE A 404 -7.42 -27.76 -26.51
C ILE A 404 -8.30 -28.09 -27.71
N GLU A 405 -8.97 -27.11 -28.30
CA GLU A 405 -9.78 -27.31 -29.51
C GLU A 405 -8.93 -27.82 -30.68
N LYS A 406 -7.75 -27.23 -30.88
CA LYS A 406 -6.79 -27.71 -31.87
C LYS A 406 -6.32 -29.13 -31.56
N ALA A 407 -6.03 -29.46 -30.31
CA ALA A 407 -5.67 -30.82 -29.90
C ALA A 407 -6.81 -31.82 -30.18
N LYS A 408 -8.06 -31.42 -29.91
CA LYS A 408 -9.26 -32.24 -30.18
C LYS A 408 -9.41 -32.55 -31.68
N GLN A 409 -9.05 -31.62 -32.58
CA GLN A 409 -9.09 -31.87 -34.04
C GLN A 409 -8.09 -32.95 -34.51
N TYR A 410 -6.91 -33.03 -33.88
CA TYR A 410 -5.87 -34.01 -34.25
C TYR A 410 -5.93 -35.30 -33.42
N ARG A 411 -6.75 -35.34 -32.37
CA ARG A 411 -6.83 -36.45 -31.40
C ARG A 411 -7.10 -37.80 -32.06
N ASP A 412 -7.93 -37.83 -33.11
CA ASP A 412 -8.34 -39.05 -33.78
C ASP A 412 -7.69 -39.24 -35.17
N SER A 413 -6.72 -38.38 -35.52
CA SER A 413 -6.01 -38.42 -36.80
C SER A 413 -5.12 -39.67 -36.91
N GLU A 414 -5.19 -40.34 -38.06
CA GLU A 414 -4.38 -41.52 -38.40
C GLU A 414 -3.09 -41.17 -39.16
N ASP A 415 -2.95 -39.91 -39.60
CA ASP A 415 -1.71 -39.41 -40.18
C ASP A 415 -0.71 -39.04 -39.08
N PHE A 416 -0.08 -40.07 -38.52
CA PHE A 416 0.89 -39.90 -37.42
C PHE A 416 2.11 -39.08 -37.82
N ALA A 417 2.46 -38.99 -39.11
CA ALA A 417 3.61 -38.24 -39.60
C ALA A 417 3.40 -36.73 -39.44
N THR A 418 2.17 -36.23 -39.65
CA THR A 418 1.82 -34.81 -39.51
C THR A 418 1.22 -34.48 -38.14
N ALA A 419 0.40 -35.37 -37.57
CA ALA A 419 -0.29 -35.12 -36.30
C ALA A 419 0.66 -35.15 -35.08
N THR A 420 1.70 -36.01 -35.07
CA THR A 420 2.62 -36.12 -33.92
C THR A 420 3.43 -34.84 -33.69
N PRO A 421 4.07 -34.22 -34.71
CA PRO A 421 4.75 -32.94 -34.55
C PRO A 421 3.82 -31.82 -34.06
N ILE A 422 2.59 -31.77 -34.57
CA ILE A 422 1.59 -30.77 -34.19
C ILE A 422 1.17 -30.95 -32.72
N MET A 423 0.88 -32.18 -32.29
CA MET A 423 0.53 -32.48 -30.90
C MET A 423 1.66 -32.14 -29.93
N LYS A 424 2.91 -32.41 -30.30
CA LYS A 424 4.09 -32.00 -29.52
C LYS A 424 4.24 -30.47 -29.47
N LYS A 425 4.00 -29.78 -30.57
CA LYS A 425 3.99 -28.30 -30.60
C LYS A 425 2.94 -27.75 -29.65
N ILE A 426 1.72 -28.29 -29.69
CA ILE A 426 0.63 -27.90 -28.79
C ILE A 426 1.03 -28.10 -27.31
N GLN A 427 1.73 -29.19 -26.97
CA GLN A 427 2.26 -29.41 -25.61
C GLN A 427 3.33 -28.38 -25.20
N ASN A 428 4.14 -27.90 -26.13
CA ASN A 428 5.12 -26.85 -25.87
C ASN A 428 4.44 -25.49 -25.72
N ASP A 429 3.58 -25.13 -26.66
CA ASP A 429 2.80 -23.88 -26.64
C ASP A 429 1.98 -23.78 -25.35
N TRP A 430 1.43 -24.90 -24.84
CA TRP A 430 0.72 -24.95 -23.56
C TRP A 430 1.58 -24.55 -22.36
N LYS A 431 2.86 -24.95 -22.35
CA LYS A 431 3.82 -24.64 -21.28
C LYS A 431 4.28 -23.18 -21.35
N GLU A 432 4.34 -22.60 -22.54
CA GLU A 432 4.72 -21.20 -22.75
C GLU A 432 3.59 -20.23 -22.36
N ILE A 433 2.32 -20.66 -22.50
CA ILE A 433 1.19 -19.84 -22.06
C ILE A 433 1.16 -19.77 -20.53
N GLY A 434 1.16 -18.54 -20.01
CA GLY A 434 1.14 -18.24 -18.59
C GLY A 434 -0.12 -18.71 -17.84
N HIS A 435 -0.26 -18.19 -16.62
CA HIS A 435 -1.35 -18.60 -15.74
C HIS A 435 -2.72 -18.13 -16.26
N VAL A 436 -3.74 -18.94 -15.95
CA VAL A 436 -5.17 -18.66 -16.21
C VAL A 436 -5.88 -18.43 -14.88
N PRO A 437 -7.12 -17.90 -14.85
CA PRO A 437 -7.84 -17.73 -13.61
C PRO A 437 -7.99 -19.06 -12.89
N ARG A 438 -7.73 -19.05 -11.57
CA ARG A 438 -7.64 -20.27 -10.74
C ARG A 438 -8.87 -21.19 -10.89
N LYS A 439 -10.06 -20.61 -11.07
CA LYS A 439 -11.31 -21.34 -11.31
C LYS A 439 -11.27 -22.29 -12.52
N TYR A 440 -10.52 -21.94 -13.57
CA TYR A 440 -10.48 -22.69 -14.83
C TYR A 440 -9.20 -23.51 -15.02
N SER A 441 -8.17 -23.26 -14.20
CA SER A 441 -6.85 -23.89 -14.35
C SER A 441 -6.93 -25.42 -14.36
N ASP A 442 -7.58 -26.00 -13.34
CA ASP A 442 -7.60 -27.46 -13.17
C ASP A 442 -8.49 -28.15 -14.21
N ILE A 443 -9.60 -27.50 -14.58
CA ILE A 443 -10.53 -28.00 -15.59
C ILE A 443 -9.82 -28.06 -16.96
N LEU A 444 -9.21 -26.95 -17.38
CA LEU A 444 -8.49 -26.88 -18.65
C LEU A 444 -7.30 -27.84 -18.68
N TRP A 445 -6.56 -27.97 -17.58
CA TRP A 445 -5.45 -28.91 -17.51
C TRP A 445 -5.91 -30.36 -17.66
N LYS A 446 -7.00 -30.74 -16.99
CA LYS A 446 -7.58 -32.08 -17.12
C LYS A 446 -8.00 -32.35 -18.56
N GLU A 447 -8.78 -31.46 -19.17
CA GLU A 447 -9.22 -31.62 -20.56
C GLU A 447 -8.05 -31.71 -21.56
N PHE A 448 -7.05 -30.85 -21.39
CA PHE A 448 -5.85 -30.86 -22.21
C PHE A 448 -5.10 -32.19 -22.09
N ARG A 449 -4.84 -32.62 -20.84
CA ARG A 449 -4.14 -33.86 -20.54
C ARG A 449 -4.88 -35.06 -21.11
N ASP A 450 -6.19 -35.15 -20.89
CA ASP A 450 -7.01 -36.27 -21.37
C ASP A 450 -7.02 -36.33 -22.92
N THR A 451 -7.07 -35.16 -23.59
CA THR A 451 -7.00 -35.07 -25.06
C THR A 451 -5.64 -35.54 -25.60
N CYS A 452 -4.54 -35.06 -25.00
CA CYS A 452 -3.20 -35.50 -25.42
C CYS A 452 -2.95 -36.97 -25.10
N ASN A 453 -3.35 -37.46 -23.93
CA ASN A 453 -3.20 -38.85 -23.53
C ASN A 453 -3.92 -39.76 -24.52
N HIS A 454 -5.17 -39.45 -24.90
CA HIS A 454 -5.89 -40.26 -25.86
C HIS A 454 -5.13 -40.46 -27.18
N TYR A 455 -4.54 -39.39 -27.72
CA TYR A 455 -3.74 -39.49 -28.95
C TYR A 455 -2.50 -40.36 -28.75
N PHE A 456 -1.73 -40.10 -27.70
CA PHE A 456 -0.48 -40.82 -27.46
C PHE A 456 -0.70 -42.27 -27.03
N ASP A 457 -1.73 -42.58 -26.25
CA ASP A 457 -2.11 -43.93 -25.85
C ASP A 457 -2.50 -44.76 -27.09
N ARG A 458 -3.25 -44.17 -28.02
CA ARG A 458 -3.57 -44.80 -29.32
C ARG A 458 -2.31 -45.05 -30.14
N LEU A 459 -1.42 -44.06 -30.26
CA LEU A 459 -0.14 -44.20 -30.96
C LEU A 459 0.73 -45.31 -30.33
N HIS A 460 0.78 -45.39 -29.00
CA HIS A 460 1.54 -46.41 -28.29
C HIS A 460 0.91 -47.79 -28.46
N SER A 461 -0.42 -47.90 -28.43
CA SER A 461 -1.14 -49.15 -28.67
C SER A 461 -0.84 -49.72 -30.06
N ILE A 462 -0.92 -48.89 -31.10
CA ILE A 462 -0.61 -49.30 -32.49
C ILE A 462 0.85 -49.76 -32.60
N ARG A 463 1.80 -48.98 -32.07
CA ARG A 463 3.22 -49.38 -32.05
C ARG A 463 3.49 -50.64 -31.25
N ASN A 464 2.76 -50.87 -30.16
CA ASN A 464 2.92 -52.06 -29.35
C ASN A 464 2.33 -53.29 -30.06
N GLN A 465 1.21 -53.15 -30.78
CA GLN A 465 0.65 -54.19 -31.63
C GLN A 465 1.61 -54.55 -32.77
N GLU A 466 2.21 -53.56 -33.44
CA GLU A 466 3.25 -53.78 -34.46
C GLU A 466 4.48 -54.55 -33.90
N ASN A 467 4.77 -54.42 -32.60
CA ASN A 467 5.91 -55.07 -31.93
C ASN A 467 5.53 -56.36 -31.17
N GLN A 468 4.28 -56.83 -31.26
CA GLN A 468 3.83 -58.00 -30.50
C GLN A 468 4.56 -59.27 -30.91
N GLU A 469 4.79 -59.46 -32.22
CA GLU A 469 5.56 -60.59 -32.75
C GLU A 469 7.01 -60.60 -32.22
N GLU A 470 7.62 -59.43 -32.06
CA GLU A 470 8.96 -59.29 -31.49
C GLU A 470 8.97 -59.63 -29.98
N LEU A 471 7.91 -59.26 -29.25
CA LEU A 471 7.77 -59.59 -27.82
C LEU A 471 7.56 -61.10 -27.59
N GLU A 472 6.78 -61.77 -28.43
CA GLU A 472 6.59 -63.23 -28.37
C GLU A 472 7.89 -63.98 -28.73
N ALA A 473 8.68 -63.46 -29.66
CA ALA A 473 10.03 -63.98 -29.95
C ALA A 473 10.99 -63.83 -28.76
N TYR A 474 10.87 -62.74 -27.99
CA TYR A 474 11.64 -62.55 -26.76
C TYR A 474 11.32 -63.59 -25.69
N GLU A 475 10.04 -63.89 -25.46
CA GLU A 475 9.62 -64.87 -24.46
C GLU A 475 10.12 -66.28 -24.82
N ARG A 476 9.96 -66.69 -26.09
CA ARG A 476 10.52 -67.95 -26.59
C ARG A 476 12.03 -68.06 -26.39
N LYS A 477 12.78 -66.98 -26.64
CA LYS A 477 14.23 -66.94 -26.38
C LYS A 477 14.57 -66.94 -24.90
N LYS A 478 13.76 -66.34 -24.03
CA LYS A 478 13.98 -66.39 -22.58
C LYS A 478 13.82 -67.82 -22.05
N GLU A 479 12.75 -68.51 -22.44
CA GLU A 479 12.50 -69.91 -22.06
C GLU A 479 13.62 -70.83 -22.56
N TYR A 480 14.04 -70.64 -23.81
CA TYR A 480 15.16 -71.41 -24.37
C TYR A 480 16.47 -71.18 -23.61
N LEU A 481 16.72 -69.95 -23.15
CA LEU A 481 17.91 -69.64 -22.36
C LEU A 481 17.90 -70.32 -21.00
N ASP A 482 16.74 -70.51 -20.38
CA ASP A 482 16.62 -71.22 -19.11
C ASP A 482 16.82 -72.74 -19.29
N LEU A 483 16.32 -73.32 -20.40
CA LEU A 483 16.66 -74.72 -20.78
C LEU A 483 18.16 -74.90 -20.95
N MET A 484 18.83 -73.96 -21.61
CA MET A 484 20.28 -74.02 -21.85
C MET A 484 21.12 -73.94 -20.58
N LYS A 485 20.65 -73.28 -19.52
CA LYS A 485 21.38 -73.25 -18.23
C LYS A 485 21.38 -74.60 -17.52
N THR A 486 20.36 -75.42 -17.76
CA THR A 486 20.22 -76.74 -17.15
C THR A 486 20.89 -77.86 -17.95
N PHE A 487 21.36 -77.56 -19.15
CA PHE A 487 22.04 -78.50 -20.02
C PHE A 487 23.42 -78.88 -19.45
N GLN A 488 23.73 -80.18 -19.46
CA GLN A 488 25.02 -80.73 -19.01
C GLN A 488 25.63 -81.55 -20.15
N LEU A 489 26.94 -81.45 -20.29
CA LEU A 489 27.71 -82.14 -21.33
C LEU A 489 27.81 -83.64 -21.03
N SER A 490 27.76 -84.46 -22.08
CA SER A 490 27.79 -85.93 -22.00
C SER A 490 29.20 -86.49 -21.75
N GLY A 491 30.24 -85.69 -22.03
CA GLY A 491 31.64 -86.04 -21.81
C GLY A 491 32.36 -86.58 -23.05
N ASP A 492 31.67 -86.73 -24.19
CA ASP A 492 32.29 -87.01 -25.48
C ASP A 492 32.42 -85.70 -26.30
N HIS A 493 33.67 -85.34 -26.61
CA HIS A 493 34.03 -84.06 -27.20
C HIS A 493 33.38 -83.81 -28.56
N LYS A 494 33.12 -84.85 -29.37
CA LYS A 494 32.49 -84.67 -30.69
C LYS A 494 30.98 -84.48 -30.59
N THR A 495 30.31 -85.29 -29.77
CA THR A 495 28.85 -85.23 -29.61
C THR A 495 28.43 -83.93 -28.92
N ASP A 496 29.15 -83.54 -27.88
CA ASP A 496 28.90 -82.31 -27.13
C ASP A 496 29.04 -81.05 -28.01
N LEU A 497 30.00 -81.05 -28.94
CA LEU A 497 30.21 -79.94 -29.87
C LEU A 497 29.07 -79.83 -30.90
N ASP A 498 28.57 -80.96 -31.39
CA ASP A 498 27.44 -80.98 -32.32
C ASP A 498 26.12 -80.61 -31.61
N GLU A 499 25.93 -80.98 -30.35
CA GLU A 499 24.80 -80.53 -29.53
C GLU A 499 24.82 -79.02 -29.30
N ILE A 500 25.98 -78.43 -28.96
CA ILE A 500 26.13 -76.97 -28.82
C ILE A 500 25.80 -76.26 -30.14
N ARG A 501 26.26 -76.79 -31.30
CA ARG A 501 25.90 -76.25 -32.62
C ARG A 501 24.40 -76.31 -32.89
N ASN A 502 23.74 -77.40 -32.51
CA ASN A 502 22.29 -77.54 -32.67
C ASN A 502 21.53 -76.52 -31.80
N HIS A 503 22.00 -76.26 -30.58
CA HIS A 503 21.41 -75.23 -29.73
C HIS A 503 21.59 -73.81 -30.30
N ILE A 504 22.72 -73.52 -30.94
CA ILE A 504 22.94 -72.25 -31.65
C ILE A 504 22.00 -72.09 -32.85
N LYS A 505 21.77 -73.16 -33.61
CA LYS A 505 20.80 -73.14 -34.72
C LYS A 505 19.37 -72.91 -34.23
N ASN A 506 18.95 -73.64 -33.20
CA ASN A 506 17.63 -73.47 -32.59
C ASN A 506 17.43 -72.06 -32.04
N TRP A 507 18.44 -71.45 -31.41
CA TRP A 507 18.35 -70.06 -30.94
C TRP A 507 18.05 -69.05 -32.07
N LYS A 508 18.56 -69.29 -33.27
CA LYS A 508 18.37 -68.41 -34.44
C LYS A 508 16.94 -68.49 -34.99
N THR A 509 16.30 -69.66 -34.93
CA THR A 509 14.94 -69.84 -35.48
C THR A 509 13.85 -69.20 -34.62
N LEU A 510 14.15 -68.81 -33.37
CA LEU A 510 13.20 -68.21 -32.43
C LEU A 510 12.82 -66.75 -32.73
N GLY A 511 13.27 -66.16 -33.84
CA GLY A 511 12.83 -64.84 -34.31
C GLY A 511 13.61 -63.63 -33.76
N ARG A 512 13.26 -62.42 -34.22
CA ARG A 512 13.93 -61.16 -33.85
C ARG A 512 13.34 -60.57 -32.57
N ILE A 513 14.19 -59.98 -31.73
CA ILE A 513 13.82 -59.40 -30.42
C ILE A 513 13.81 -57.86 -30.53
N PRO A 514 12.97 -57.14 -29.75
CA PRO A 514 13.03 -55.69 -29.65
C PRO A 514 14.40 -55.17 -29.21
N GLN A 515 14.82 -54.04 -29.75
CA GLN A 515 16.16 -53.47 -29.52
C GLN A 515 16.50 -53.29 -28.03
N ASN A 516 15.54 -52.89 -27.20
CA ASN A 516 15.69 -52.71 -25.75
C ASN A 516 15.86 -54.02 -24.96
N LYS A 517 15.53 -55.17 -25.56
CA LYS A 517 15.58 -56.50 -24.94
C LYS A 517 16.72 -57.38 -25.48
N ARG A 518 17.61 -56.81 -26.30
CA ARG A 518 18.74 -57.48 -26.95
C ARG A 518 19.78 -58.08 -25.97
N PHE A 519 19.78 -57.66 -24.70
CA PHE A 519 20.69 -58.22 -23.69
C PHE A 519 20.57 -59.75 -23.51
N ILE A 520 19.44 -60.35 -23.88
CA ILE A 520 19.26 -61.81 -23.87
C ILE A 520 20.23 -62.51 -24.82
N GLU A 521 20.57 -61.90 -25.96
CA GLU A 521 21.61 -62.42 -26.87
C GLU A 521 22.97 -62.53 -26.17
N GLY A 522 23.32 -61.51 -25.37
CA GLY A 522 24.55 -61.52 -24.59
C GLY A 522 24.56 -62.58 -23.47
N LYS A 523 23.40 -62.84 -22.84
CA LYS A 523 23.28 -63.90 -21.83
C LYS A 523 23.42 -65.29 -22.44
N PHE A 524 22.86 -65.52 -23.64
CA PHE A 524 23.02 -66.77 -24.37
C PHE A 524 24.49 -67.03 -24.70
N ASN A 525 25.20 -66.01 -25.19
CA ASN A 525 26.63 -66.11 -25.46
C ASN A 525 27.44 -66.48 -24.21
N LYS A 526 27.11 -65.94 -23.03
CA LYS A 526 27.79 -66.32 -21.78
C LYS A 526 27.55 -67.78 -21.38
N VAL A 527 26.35 -68.32 -21.63
CA VAL A 527 26.05 -69.73 -21.39
C VAL A 527 26.87 -70.60 -22.36
N LEU A 528 26.97 -70.20 -23.63
CA LEU A 528 27.85 -70.88 -24.59
C LEU A 528 29.32 -70.82 -24.16
N ASP A 529 29.81 -69.69 -23.66
CA ASP A 529 31.18 -69.54 -23.16
C ASP A 529 31.48 -70.55 -22.06
N HIS A 530 30.58 -70.68 -21.08
CA HIS A 530 30.71 -71.67 -20.01
C HIS A 530 30.73 -73.11 -20.55
N LEU A 531 29.87 -73.44 -21.51
CA LEU A 531 29.86 -74.77 -22.14
C LEU A 531 31.15 -75.06 -22.92
N PHE A 532 31.72 -74.07 -23.60
CA PHE A 532 33.00 -74.21 -24.28
C PHE A 532 34.20 -74.31 -23.32
N ASP A 533 34.17 -73.59 -22.18
CA ASP A 533 35.20 -73.69 -21.15
C ASP A 533 35.22 -75.08 -20.50
N GLN A 534 34.05 -75.68 -20.24
CA GLN A 534 33.96 -77.06 -19.71
C GLN A 534 34.53 -78.13 -20.65
N LEU A 535 34.58 -77.86 -21.95
CA LEU A 535 35.18 -78.75 -22.96
C LEU A 535 36.72 -78.64 -23.04
N ASN A 536 37.36 -77.83 -22.17
CA ASN A 536 38.80 -77.53 -22.21
C ASN A 536 39.30 -77.05 -23.58
N MET A 537 38.43 -76.38 -24.35
CA MET A 537 38.81 -75.83 -25.65
C MET A 537 39.75 -74.64 -25.48
N SER A 538 40.74 -74.53 -26.36
CA SER A 538 41.59 -73.33 -26.35
C SER A 538 40.76 -72.10 -26.74
N ARG A 539 41.09 -70.93 -26.16
CA ARG A 539 40.44 -69.64 -26.49
C ARG A 539 40.32 -69.39 -28.00
N ARG A 540 41.31 -69.86 -28.76
CA ARG A 540 41.37 -69.77 -30.23
C ARG A 540 40.32 -70.65 -30.92
N GLU A 541 40.12 -71.88 -30.46
CA GLU A 541 39.12 -72.80 -31.01
C GLU A 541 37.69 -72.37 -30.66
N THR A 542 37.47 -71.90 -29.43
CA THR A 542 36.18 -71.35 -28.98
C THR A 542 35.77 -70.15 -29.81
N GLU A 543 36.69 -69.21 -30.05
CA GLU A 543 36.45 -68.05 -30.90
C GLU A 543 36.24 -68.41 -32.37
N ALA A 544 36.90 -69.46 -32.88
CA ALA A 544 36.69 -69.97 -34.22
C ALA A 544 35.28 -70.59 -34.39
N VAL A 545 34.81 -71.37 -33.42
CA VAL A 545 33.45 -71.96 -33.47
C VAL A 545 32.37 -70.88 -33.41
N LYS A 546 32.50 -69.89 -32.52
CA LYS A 546 31.58 -68.74 -32.46
C LYS A 546 31.56 -67.95 -33.75
N PHE A 547 32.74 -67.71 -34.33
CA PHE A 547 32.86 -66.95 -35.56
C PHE A 547 32.30 -67.72 -36.75
N ASN A 548 32.56 -69.03 -36.87
CA ASN A 548 31.95 -69.88 -37.89
C ASN A 548 30.42 -69.86 -37.80
N ASN A 549 29.86 -69.99 -36.59
CA ASN A 549 28.41 -69.88 -36.40
C ASN A 549 27.85 -68.50 -36.79
N LYS A 550 28.62 -67.43 -36.56
CA LYS A 550 28.25 -66.07 -36.96
C LYS A 550 28.34 -65.91 -38.48
N LEU A 551 29.38 -66.44 -39.11
CA LEU A 551 29.55 -66.45 -40.56
C LEU A 551 28.45 -67.24 -41.26
N GLU A 552 28.11 -68.43 -40.77
CA GLU A 552 26.98 -69.21 -41.28
C GLU A 552 25.68 -68.40 -41.22
N ALA A 553 25.43 -67.64 -40.14
CA ALA A 553 24.25 -66.78 -40.04
C ALA A 553 24.24 -65.65 -41.09
N ILE A 554 25.40 -65.07 -41.37
CA ILE A 554 25.56 -64.00 -42.37
C ILE A 554 25.42 -64.57 -43.79
N LEU A 555 25.88 -65.80 -44.02
CA LEU A 555 25.75 -66.48 -45.31
C LEU A 555 24.31 -66.95 -45.58
N GLU A 556 23.61 -67.48 -44.56
CA GLU A 556 22.19 -67.87 -44.65
C GLU A 556 21.28 -66.67 -44.94
N SER A 557 21.59 -65.48 -44.41
CA SER A 557 20.80 -64.25 -44.64
C SER A 557 20.93 -63.69 -46.05
N LYS A 558 21.88 -64.20 -46.86
CA LYS A 558 22.20 -63.77 -48.24
C LYS A 558 22.49 -62.27 -48.40
N ASP A 559 22.71 -61.53 -47.32
CA ASP A 559 22.97 -60.10 -47.35
C ASP A 559 24.47 -59.80 -47.51
N LYS A 560 24.88 -59.53 -48.75
CA LYS A 560 26.27 -59.17 -49.09
C LYS A 560 26.79 -57.95 -48.32
N LYS A 561 25.91 -57.03 -47.87
CA LYS A 561 26.33 -55.84 -47.12
C LYS A 561 26.74 -56.18 -45.69
N MET A 562 26.05 -57.11 -45.04
CA MET A 562 26.41 -57.57 -43.69
C MET A 562 27.78 -58.26 -43.70
N LEU A 563 28.07 -59.05 -44.73
CA LEU A 563 29.38 -59.68 -44.92
C LEU A 563 30.51 -58.64 -45.09
N GLN A 564 30.28 -57.60 -45.90
CA GLN A 564 31.25 -56.52 -46.08
C GLN A 564 31.45 -55.68 -44.82
N GLN A 565 30.38 -55.40 -44.07
CA GLN A 565 30.47 -54.68 -42.80
C GLN A 565 31.27 -55.46 -41.75
N GLU A 566 31.07 -56.78 -41.67
CA GLU A 566 31.83 -57.65 -40.78
C GLU A 566 33.30 -57.75 -41.21
N ALA A 567 33.59 -57.88 -42.51
CA ALA A 567 34.97 -57.88 -43.03
C ALA A 567 35.69 -56.56 -42.72
N ASN A 568 35.03 -55.42 -42.93
CA ASN A 568 35.57 -54.11 -42.59
C ASN A 568 35.77 -53.94 -41.07
N PHE A 569 34.86 -54.49 -40.26
CA PHE A 569 35.00 -54.46 -38.80
C PHE A 569 36.20 -55.28 -38.32
N ILE A 570 36.36 -56.50 -38.84
CA ILE A 570 37.50 -57.37 -38.51
C ILE A 570 38.81 -56.73 -38.98
N GLN A 571 38.85 -56.17 -40.19
CA GLN A 571 40.04 -55.47 -40.68
C GLN A 571 40.42 -54.29 -39.78
N LYS A 572 39.45 -53.46 -39.40
CA LYS A 572 39.70 -52.36 -38.44
C LYS A 572 40.22 -52.87 -37.10
N LYS A 573 39.67 -53.98 -36.59
CA LYS A 573 40.14 -54.58 -35.34
C LYS A 573 41.57 -55.14 -35.45
N VAL A 574 41.91 -55.75 -36.57
CA VAL A 574 43.30 -56.16 -36.87
C VAL A 574 44.22 -54.94 -36.88
N ASP A 575 43.82 -53.86 -37.55
CA ASP A 575 44.61 -52.63 -37.64
C ASP A 575 44.76 -51.94 -36.27
N GLU A 576 43.68 -51.86 -35.48
CA GLU A 576 43.71 -51.34 -34.10
C GLU A 576 44.66 -52.13 -33.20
N VAL A 577 44.52 -53.46 -33.14
CA VAL A 577 45.39 -54.30 -32.31
C VAL A 577 46.85 -54.24 -32.79
N ASN A 578 47.09 -54.19 -34.10
CA ASN A 578 48.43 -53.98 -34.66
C ASN A 578 49.02 -52.64 -34.23
N ASN A 579 48.25 -51.55 -34.30
CA ASN A 579 48.71 -50.23 -33.89
C ASN A 579 48.99 -50.16 -32.40
N ASP A 580 48.17 -50.81 -31.55
CA ASP A 580 48.40 -50.91 -30.11
C ASP A 580 49.69 -51.69 -29.81
N ILE A 581 49.95 -52.79 -30.53
CA ILE A 581 51.23 -53.53 -30.44
C ILE A 581 52.39 -52.61 -30.82
N ILE A 582 52.31 -51.92 -31.96
CA ILE A 582 53.37 -51.01 -32.44
C ILE A 582 53.59 -49.87 -31.43
N GLN A 583 52.54 -49.31 -30.84
CA GLN A 583 52.65 -48.25 -29.85
C GLN A 583 53.33 -48.76 -28.56
N LEU A 584 52.95 -49.94 -28.06
CA LEU A 584 53.60 -50.53 -26.89
C LEU A 584 55.06 -50.94 -27.19
N GLU A 585 55.36 -51.44 -28.38
CA GLU A 585 56.72 -51.77 -28.83
C GLU A 585 57.58 -50.51 -28.98
N ASN A 586 57.04 -49.43 -29.57
CA ASN A 586 57.72 -48.13 -29.65
C ASN A 586 57.94 -47.52 -28.27
N ASN A 587 56.93 -47.55 -27.39
CA ASN A 587 57.04 -47.07 -26.02
C ASN A 587 58.11 -47.84 -25.24
N LEU A 588 58.24 -49.16 -25.45
CA LEU A 588 59.34 -49.96 -24.90
C LEU A 588 60.70 -49.54 -25.48
N ALA A 589 60.77 -49.21 -26.77
CA ALA A 589 62.00 -48.78 -27.43
C ALA A 589 62.51 -47.40 -26.95
N TYR A 590 61.62 -46.51 -26.48
CA TYR A 590 61.97 -45.20 -25.91
C TYR A 590 62.50 -45.26 -24.47
N ILE A 591 62.38 -46.40 -23.77
CA ILE A 591 62.93 -46.58 -22.42
C ILE A 591 64.45 -46.81 -22.54
N GLN A 592 65.26 -45.78 -22.28
CA GLN A 592 66.72 -45.90 -22.26
C GLN A 592 67.16 -46.81 -21.10
N ASN A 593 67.82 -47.93 -21.44
CA ASN A 593 68.18 -49.07 -20.57
C ASN A 593 67.00 -49.93 -20.06
N PRO A 594 66.37 -50.75 -20.92
CA PRO A 594 65.37 -51.73 -20.52
C PRO A 594 66.07 -52.90 -19.83
N SER A 595 66.24 -52.84 -18.50
CA SER A 595 66.64 -54.04 -17.77
C SER A 595 65.45 -55.01 -17.73
N ASP A 596 65.67 -56.27 -18.12
CA ASP A 596 64.65 -57.33 -18.11
C ASP A 596 64.08 -57.63 -16.71
N ASN A 597 64.60 -56.99 -15.66
CA ASN A 597 64.12 -57.11 -14.28
C ASN A 597 63.16 -55.99 -13.83
N ASN A 598 62.86 -54.99 -14.66
CA ASN A 598 61.85 -53.99 -14.35
C ASN A 598 60.43 -54.59 -14.45
N SER A 599 59.66 -54.56 -13.35
CA SER A 599 58.29 -55.08 -13.29
C SER A 599 57.37 -54.49 -14.36
N PHE A 600 57.55 -53.19 -14.68
CA PHE A 600 56.77 -52.50 -15.70
C PHE A 600 57.07 -53.04 -17.11
N VAL A 601 58.34 -53.28 -17.43
CA VAL A 601 58.75 -53.85 -18.73
C VAL A 601 58.23 -55.28 -18.90
N LYS A 602 58.25 -56.10 -17.83
CA LYS A 602 57.66 -57.46 -17.84
C LYS A 602 56.15 -57.42 -18.07
N GLU A 603 55.44 -56.47 -17.44
CA GLU A 603 54.00 -56.32 -17.61
C GLU A 603 53.64 -55.84 -19.02
N VAL A 604 54.40 -54.89 -19.58
CA VAL A 604 54.21 -54.43 -20.97
C VAL A 604 54.53 -55.54 -21.98
N LYS A 605 55.62 -56.31 -21.80
CA LYS A 605 55.91 -57.49 -22.64
C LYS A 605 54.79 -58.53 -22.57
N LYS A 606 54.30 -58.84 -21.37
CA LYS A 606 53.16 -59.76 -21.17
C LYS A 606 51.88 -59.24 -21.86
N ASN A 607 51.67 -57.93 -21.88
CA ASN A 607 50.54 -57.33 -22.59
C ASN A 607 50.72 -57.38 -24.11
N ILE A 608 51.94 -57.15 -24.62
CA ILE A 608 52.26 -57.34 -26.05
C ILE A 608 52.03 -58.79 -26.48
N ASP A 609 52.46 -59.77 -25.68
CA ASP A 609 52.25 -61.19 -25.98
C ASP A 609 50.74 -61.53 -26.04
N LYS A 610 49.94 -61.03 -25.09
CA LYS A 610 48.48 -61.17 -25.14
C LYS A 610 47.87 -60.53 -26.38
N LEU A 611 48.32 -59.33 -26.76
CA LEU A 611 47.83 -58.65 -27.96
C LEU A 611 48.25 -59.38 -29.24
N LYS A 612 49.43 -60.01 -29.28
CA LYS A 612 49.89 -60.86 -30.38
C LYS A 612 49.03 -62.12 -30.52
N ASP A 613 48.66 -62.75 -29.41
CA ASP A 613 47.72 -63.87 -29.41
C ASP A 613 46.32 -63.45 -29.89
N ASP A 614 45.82 -62.30 -29.43
CA ASP A 614 44.54 -61.75 -29.87
C ASP A 614 44.58 -61.36 -31.37
N LEU A 615 45.67 -60.77 -31.83
CA LEU A 615 45.91 -60.44 -33.24
C LEU A 615 45.82 -61.70 -34.12
N ARG A 616 46.43 -62.81 -33.68
CA ARG A 616 46.40 -64.08 -34.39
C ARG A 616 44.97 -64.61 -34.54
N ILE A 617 44.15 -64.49 -33.50
CA ILE A 617 42.72 -64.87 -33.56
C ILE A 617 41.97 -64.01 -34.59
N TRP A 618 42.21 -62.69 -34.62
CA TRP A 618 41.58 -61.80 -35.59
C TRP A 618 42.05 -62.05 -37.03
N GLN A 619 43.33 -62.38 -37.22
CA GLN A 619 43.89 -62.77 -38.51
C GLN A 619 43.26 -64.07 -39.02
N ASP A 620 43.11 -65.10 -38.18
CA ASP A 620 42.44 -66.35 -38.56
C ASP A 620 40.99 -66.09 -39.02
N LYS A 621 40.26 -65.22 -38.31
CA LYS A 621 38.89 -64.81 -38.68
C LYS A 621 38.87 -64.07 -40.03
N LEU A 622 39.84 -63.19 -40.26
CA LEU A 622 39.98 -62.45 -41.52
C LEU A 622 40.30 -63.40 -42.69
N ASP A 623 41.17 -64.39 -42.48
CA ASP A 623 41.54 -65.36 -43.50
C ASP A 623 40.39 -66.31 -43.83
N GLN A 624 39.59 -66.71 -42.84
CA GLN A 624 38.33 -67.43 -43.08
C GLN A 624 37.36 -66.63 -43.95
N LEU A 625 37.22 -65.31 -43.73
CA LEU A 625 36.41 -64.44 -44.59
C LEU A 625 36.94 -64.29 -46.01
N LYS A 626 38.27 -64.22 -46.18
CA LYS A 626 38.91 -64.16 -47.51
C LYS A 626 38.67 -65.44 -48.29
N ASN A 627 38.76 -66.60 -47.63
CA ASN A 627 38.52 -67.92 -48.25
C ASN A 627 37.05 -68.14 -48.66
N ILE A 628 36.10 -67.39 -48.09
CA ILE A 628 34.67 -67.43 -48.46
C ILE A 628 34.35 -66.44 -49.61
N ASN A 629 35.18 -65.39 -49.78
CA ASN A 629 35.04 -64.38 -50.84
C ASN A 629 35.77 -64.76 -52.14
N GLN A 630 36.64 -65.77 -52.11
CA GLN A 630 37.18 -66.45 -53.30
C GLN A 630 36.19 -67.52 -53.77
#